data_AF-A0A2X3ICB4-F1
#
_entry.id   AF-A0A2X3ICB4-F1
#
_cell.length_a   1.000
_cell.length_b   1.000
_cell.length_c   1.000
_cell.angle_alpha   90.00
_cell.angle_beta   90.00
_cell.angle_gamma   90.00
#
_symmetry.space_group_name_H-M   'P 1'
#
loop_
_entity.id
_entity.type
_entity.pdbx_description
1 polymer ?
#
loop_
_entity_poly.entity_id
_entity_poly.type
_entity_poly.pdbx_seq_one_letter_code
_entity_poly.pdbx_strand_id
1 'polypeptide(L)' 'MDDHTCAVVVEPIQGEGGVTAATPAFLQGLRELCDQHQALLVFG' A
#
# COMPACT_ATOMS: atom_id res chain seq x y z
N MET A 1 1.87 -5.22 -10.82
CA MET A 1 0.51 -5.76 -10.58
C MET A 1 0.01 -6.28 -11.91
N ASP A 2 -0.56 -7.48 -11.91
CA ASP A 2 -1.12 -8.09 -13.12
C ASP A 2 -2.64 -7.92 -13.15
N ASP A 3 -3.27 -8.42 -14.21
CA ASP A 3 -4.72 -8.34 -14.44
C ASP A 3 -5.55 -9.10 -13.38
N HIS A 4 -4.90 -9.85 -12.48
CA HIS A 4 -5.54 -10.58 -11.39
C HIS A 4 -5.49 -9.83 -10.05
N THR A 5 -4.78 -8.71 -9.97
CA THR A 5 -4.61 -7.95 -8.73
C THR A 5 -5.68 -6.85 -8.59
N CYS A 6 -6.54 -6.89 -7.56
CA CYS A 6 -7.58 -5.85 -7.36
C CYS A 6 -7.24 -4.81 -6.28
N ALA A 7 -6.38 -5.13 -5.32
CA ALA A 7 -6.10 -4.26 -4.18
C ALA A 7 -4.72 -4.51 -3.57
N VAL A 8 -4.20 -3.47 -2.91
CA VAL A 8 -3.06 -3.51 -2.00
C VAL A 8 -3.57 -3.15 -0.61
N VAL A 9 -3.29 -3.99 0.38
CA VAL A 9 -3.59 -3.73 1.80
C VAL A 9 -2.27 -3.43 2.51
N VAL A 10 -2.21 -2.32 3.23
CA VAL A 10 -1.01 -1.91 3.97
C VAL A 10 -1.39 -1.37 5.34
N GLU A 11 -0.66 -1.79 6.37
CA GLU A 11 -0.70 -1.16 7.69
C GLU A 11 0.24 0.06 7.66
N PRO A 12 -0.25 1.30 7.88
CA PRO A 12 0.63 2.48 7.90
C PRO A 12 1.69 2.42 9.00
N ILE A 13 1.43 1.66 10.06
CA ILE A 13 2.39 1.29 11.08
C ILE A 13 2.33 -0.23 11.21
N GLN A 14 3.39 -0.91 10.80
CA GLN A 14 3.45 -2.37 10.88
C GLN A 14 3.64 -2.80 12.34
N GLY A 15 2.76 -3.67 12.84
CA GLY A 15 2.85 -4.21 14.20
C GLY A 15 3.70 -5.48 14.28
N GLU A 16 3.38 -6.47 13.44
CA GLU A 16 3.97 -7.83 13.47
C GLU A 16 5.48 -7.87 13.12
N GLY A 17 5.98 -6.88 12.38
CA GLY A 17 7.42 -6.76 12.05
C GLY A 17 8.24 -5.91 13.02
N GLY A 18 7.64 -5.52 14.14
CA GLY A 18 8.13 -4.44 14.99
C GLY A 18 7.56 -3.09 14.57
N VAL A 19 7.27 -2.22 15.55
CA VAL A 19 6.57 -0.94 15.38
C VAL A 19 7.32 -0.03 14.39
N THR A 20 6.95 -0.14 13.12
CA THR A 20 7.64 0.53 12.01
C THR A 20 6.63 1.37 11.24
N ALA A 21 6.80 2.68 11.29
CA ALA A 21 5.96 3.61 10.54
C ALA A 21 6.40 3.68 9.08
N ALA A 22 5.43 3.56 8.18
CA ALA A 22 5.63 3.84 6.76
C ALA A 22 6.02 5.32 6.56
N THR A 23 6.95 5.57 5.66
CA THR A 23 7.28 6.95 5.29
C THR A 23 6.17 7.55 4.41
N PRO A 24 5.94 8.87 4.46
CA PRO A 24 4.99 9.52 3.55
C PRO A 24 5.29 9.24 2.07
N ALA A 25 6.57 9.24 1.69
CA ALA A 25 7.00 8.95 0.33
C ALA A 25 6.63 7.52 -0.11
N PHE A 26 6.74 6.54 0.78
CA PHE A 26 6.33 5.17 0.51
C PHE A 26 4.81 5.06 0.27
N LEU A 27 4.00 5.64 1.17
CA LEU A 27 2.54 5.63 1.02
C LEU A 27 2.08 6.36 -0.24
N GLN A 28 2.75 7.44 -0.60
CA GLN A 28 2.47 8.17 -1.85
C GLN A 28 2.82 7.33 -3.08
N GLY A 29 3.98 6.67 -3.09
CA GLY A 29 4.35 5.75 -4.17
C GLY A 29 3.37 4.58 -4.32
N LEU A 30 2.87 4.04 -3.20
CA LEU A 30 1.81 3.01 -3.23
C LEU A 30 0.52 3.53 -3.86
N ARG A 31 0.09 4.75 -3.52
CA ARG A 31 -1.10 5.36 -4.13
C ARG A 31 -0.92 5.54 -5.63
N GLU A 32 0.20 6.09 -6.07
CA GLU A 32 0.50 6.29 -7.50
C GLU A 32 0.50 4.96 -8.25
N LEU A 33 1.07 3.90 -7.66
CA LEU A 33 1.07 2.56 -8.25
C LEU A 33 -0.34 1.98 -8.35
N CYS A 34 -1.14 2.09 -7.29
CA CYS A 34 -2.53 1.66 -7.31
C CYS A 34 -3.36 2.43 -8.36
N ASP A 35 -3.12 3.73 -8.54
CA ASP A 35 -3.77 4.54 -9.58
C ASP A 35 -3.42 4.05 -10.99
N GLN A 36 -2.13 3.78 -11.25
CA GLN A 36 -1.65 3.26 -12.54
C GLN A 36 -2.28 1.92 -12.92
N HIS A 37 -2.55 1.07 -11.93
CA HIS A 37 -3.10 -0.27 -12.12
C HIS A 37 -4.60 -0.37 -11.85
N GLN A 38 -5.30 0.76 -11.64
CA GLN A 38 -6.72 0.80 -11.29
C GLN A 38 -7.10 -0.09 -10.09
N ALA A 39 -6.18 -0.21 -9.14
CA ALA A 39 -6.35 -1.01 -7.95
C ALA A 39 -6.71 -0.17 -6.73
N LEU A 40 -7.32 -0.82 -5.76
CA LEU A 40 -7.64 -0.20 -4.48
C LEU A 40 -6.40 -0.17 -3.59
N LEU A 41 -6.23 0.93 -2.87
CA LEU A 41 -5.30 1.01 -1.74
C LEU A 41 -6.13 1.01 -0.46
N VAL A 42 -5.93 0.01 0.40
CA VAL A 42 -6.66 -0.18 1.65
C VAL A 42 -5.68 -0.06 2.83
N PHE A 43 -6.05 0.75 3.82
CA PHE A 43 -5.29 0.84 5.06
C PHE A 43 -5.89 -0.08 6.13
N GLY A 44 -5.04 -0.94 6.68
CA GLY A 44 -5.34 -1.89 7.76
C GLY A 44 -4.86 -1.41 9.12
#